data_AF-R5ES46-F1
#
_entry.id   AF-R5ES46-F1
#
_cell.length_a   1.000
_cell.length_b   1.000
_cell.length_c   1.000
_cell.angle_alpha   90.00
_cell.angle_beta   90.00
_cell.angle_gamma   90.00
#
_symmetry.space_group_name_H-M   'P 1'
#
loop_
_entity.id
_entity.type
_entity.pdbx_description
1 polymer ?
#
loop_
_entity_poly.entity_id
_entity_poly.type
_entity_poly.pdbx_seq_one_letter_code
_entity_poly.pdbx_strand_id
1 'polypeptide(L)'
;MSYALKKAVRVGKSEFVKFLLDAGERPSPSEHLLHIAVSRDDVLTASYLVSYITNINEQDDDGNTPLHLCKSEEMAKLLLRQNPQLNLLNNDEQLAHETIKDKLAALYVEAAYNKLYNPKAEDDYEDDDLKHRFNVSLISISDLTPLSDSSNSALRLSFNGKEYDASKRFMSSLASQLKFSTNIFNYFTPVEVFERIYDVNPSVKFKVTFDEKEKRALGVVSEKKPLLSVEDACDVIFSDSRLLDIDYKEGVISSTFDLGKTFNITNDSVYLQRIKLNLPVDGITTPNIYLSTLRQVCTNGMVAFVNGFKSEIILNESSGIHLKNLLNSYDNDVGFRNLKDRIRTAQYTTASVRELLNTECLIKKVMQNGVTANLLCECLENLAGDPCDIYGTTALTNIPTNVRAQLRVRCPVNTLINFLTELSTHHLEELTDKALDKINTFAGKTLLNNFDLEGIERWTEPAKKLYLEDFSFKKAA
;
A
#
# COMPACT_ATOMS: atom_id res chain seq x y z
N MET A 1 3.23 -11.39 44.44
CA MET A 1 2.04 -10.85 43.75
C MET A 1 1.63 -11.74 42.57
N SER A 2 2.51 -12.17 41.65
CA SER A 2 2.10 -12.96 40.46
C SER A 2 1.30 -14.27 40.72
N TYR A 3 1.45 -14.91 41.88
CA TYR A 3 0.72 -16.16 42.20
C TYR A 3 -0.81 -15.99 42.19
N ALA A 4 -1.33 -14.82 42.60
CA ALA A 4 -2.77 -14.58 42.66
C ALA A 4 -3.38 -14.50 41.26
N LEU A 5 -2.76 -13.70 40.38
CA LEU A 5 -3.16 -13.57 38.97
C LEU A 5 -3.07 -14.92 38.24
N LYS A 6 -1.96 -15.65 38.40
CA LYS A 6 -1.78 -16.98 37.80
C LYS A 6 -2.87 -17.96 38.22
N LYS A 7 -3.22 -17.99 39.51
CA LYS A 7 -4.29 -18.86 40.01
C LYS A 7 -5.65 -18.43 39.48
N ALA A 8 -5.93 -17.14 39.39
CA ALA A 8 -7.18 -16.60 38.85
C ALA A 8 -7.39 -17.01 37.38
N VAL A 9 -6.34 -16.88 36.56
CA VAL A 9 -6.35 -17.30 35.14
C VAL A 9 -6.53 -18.82 35.03
N ARG A 10 -5.81 -19.63 35.82
CA ARG A 10 -5.94 -21.11 35.79
C ARG A 10 -7.32 -21.61 36.23
N VAL A 11 -8.04 -20.85 37.04
CA VAL A 11 -9.40 -21.20 37.49
C VAL A 11 -10.48 -20.60 36.56
N GLY A 12 -10.13 -19.65 35.69
CA GLY A 12 -11.08 -18.99 34.78
C GLY A 12 -11.96 -17.95 35.48
N LYS A 13 -11.41 -17.20 36.44
CA LYS A 13 -12.13 -16.15 37.17
C LYS A 13 -11.89 -14.78 36.52
N SER A 14 -12.48 -14.55 35.35
CA SER A 14 -12.30 -13.35 34.52
C SER A 14 -12.47 -12.02 35.27
N GLU A 15 -13.52 -11.90 36.10
CA GLU A 15 -13.76 -10.70 36.93
C GLU A 15 -12.66 -10.46 37.97
N PHE A 16 -12.12 -11.53 38.54
CA PHE A 16 -11.03 -11.44 39.52
C PHE A 16 -9.70 -11.14 38.84
N VAL A 17 -9.49 -11.64 37.62
CA VAL A 17 -8.34 -11.27 36.78
C VAL A 17 -8.37 -9.78 36.48
N LYS A 18 -9.51 -9.24 36.04
CA LYS A 18 -9.68 -7.80 35.80
C LYS A 18 -9.35 -6.97 37.04
N PHE A 19 -9.91 -7.34 38.20
CA PHE A 19 -9.65 -6.65 39.46
C PHE A 19 -8.15 -6.61 39.82
N LEU A 20 -7.42 -7.72 39.62
CA LEU A 20 -5.98 -7.79 39.90
C LEU A 20 -5.15 -6.93 38.94
N LEU A 21 -5.54 -6.89 37.65
CA LEU A 21 -4.88 -6.05 36.64
C LEU A 21 -5.11 -4.56 36.92
N ASP A 22 -6.33 -4.18 37.31
CA ASP A 22 -6.69 -2.81 37.70
C ASP A 22 -5.98 -2.37 38.99
N ALA A 23 -5.72 -3.32 39.90
CA ALA A 23 -4.91 -3.10 41.10
C ALA A 23 -3.40 -2.94 40.83
N GLY A 24 -2.97 -3.04 39.56
CA GLY A 24 -1.59 -2.83 39.13
C GLY A 24 -0.73 -4.09 39.08
N GLU A 25 -1.30 -5.29 39.27
CA GLU A 25 -0.57 -6.51 38.95
C GLU A 25 -0.33 -6.61 37.43
N ARG A 26 0.83 -7.12 37.04
CA ARG A 26 1.22 -7.26 35.64
C ARG A 26 1.51 -8.73 35.33
N PRO A 27 1.06 -9.24 34.16
CA PRO A 27 1.38 -10.59 33.75
C PRO A 27 2.89 -10.70 33.47
N SER A 28 3.55 -11.71 34.03
CA SER A 28 4.94 -11.99 33.69
C SER A 28 5.01 -12.90 32.45
N PRO A 29 5.91 -12.62 31.50
CA PRO A 29 6.08 -13.44 30.29
C PRO A 29 6.27 -14.93 30.60
N SER A 30 7.17 -15.23 31.56
CA SER A 30 7.52 -16.57 32.02
C SER A 30 6.38 -17.40 32.63
N GLU A 31 5.18 -16.86 32.76
CA GLU A 31 4.02 -17.57 33.31
C GLU A 31 3.02 -18.00 32.23
N HIS A 32 3.24 -17.60 30.96
CA HIS A 32 2.43 -17.98 29.79
C HIS A 32 0.92 -17.82 30.03
N LEU A 33 0.53 -16.77 30.77
CA LEU A 33 -0.85 -16.59 31.22
C LEU A 33 -1.83 -16.45 30.06
N LEU A 34 -1.38 -15.88 28.94
CA LEU A 34 -2.18 -15.78 27.72
C LEU A 34 -2.39 -17.13 27.06
N HIS A 35 -1.36 -17.97 26.95
CA HIS A 35 -1.47 -19.36 26.46
C HIS A 35 -2.49 -20.16 27.26
N ILE A 36 -2.51 -19.98 28.59
CA ILE A 36 -3.50 -20.64 29.47
C ILE A 36 -4.91 -20.13 29.17
N ALA A 37 -5.12 -18.82 28.99
CA ALA A 37 -6.44 -18.27 28.68
C ALA A 37 -6.92 -18.73 27.29
N VAL A 38 -6.04 -18.70 26.29
CA VAL A 38 -6.34 -19.08 24.91
C VAL A 38 -6.65 -20.57 24.76
N SER A 39 -5.83 -21.44 25.36
CA SER A 39 -6.06 -22.90 25.34
C SER A 39 -7.37 -23.33 26.00
N ARG A 40 -7.96 -22.47 26.85
CA ARG A 40 -9.27 -22.68 27.49
C ARG A 40 -10.42 -22.00 26.76
N ASP A 41 -10.12 -21.28 25.69
CA ASP A 41 -11.08 -20.46 24.96
C ASP A 41 -11.77 -19.40 25.84
N ASP A 42 -11.07 -18.91 26.88
CA ASP A 42 -11.58 -17.87 27.78
C ASP A 42 -11.32 -16.49 27.17
N VAL A 43 -12.16 -16.12 26.20
CA VAL A 43 -12.05 -14.87 25.42
C VAL A 43 -12.04 -13.63 26.33
N LEU A 44 -12.81 -13.63 27.42
CA LEU A 44 -12.87 -12.49 28.35
C LEU A 44 -11.54 -12.32 29.09
N THR A 45 -11.00 -13.39 29.68
CA THR A 45 -9.70 -13.33 30.35
C THR A 45 -8.58 -12.99 29.36
N ALA A 46 -8.60 -13.56 28.15
CA ALA A 46 -7.65 -13.24 27.09
C ALA A 46 -7.72 -11.75 26.69
N SER A 47 -8.92 -11.16 26.59
CA SER A 47 -9.11 -9.74 26.26
C SER A 47 -8.47 -8.81 27.28
N TYR A 48 -8.60 -9.14 28.57
CA TYR A 48 -7.97 -8.37 29.63
C TYR A 48 -6.45 -8.51 29.57
N LEU A 49 -5.94 -9.73 29.44
CA LEU A 49 -4.50 -9.99 29.42
C LEU A 49 -3.80 -9.32 28.24
N VAL A 50 -4.39 -9.41 27.04
CA VAL A 50 -3.87 -8.83 25.80
C VAL A 50 -3.59 -7.33 25.94
N SER A 51 -4.44 -6.59 26.64
CA SER A 51 -4.25 -5.14 26.84
C SER A 51 -3.03 -4.77 27.70
N TYR A 52 -2.49 -5.72 28.47
CA TYR A 52 -1.37 -5.50 29.40
C TYR A 52 -0.11 -6.28 29.04
N ILE A 53 -0.13 -7.09 27.98
CA ILE A 53 1.00 -7.91 27.57
C ILE A 53 1.91 -7.14 26.62
N THR A 54 3.22 -7.23 26.86
CA THR A 54 4.26 -6.58 26.05
C THR A 54 4.65 -7.35 24.79
N ASN A 55 4.38 -8.67 24.71
CA ASN A 55 4.71 -9.49 23.54
C ASN A 55 3.65 -10.57 23.27
N ILE A 56 2.87 -10.42 22.19
CA ILE A 56 1.87 -11.39 21.75
C ILE A 56 2.49 -12.66 21.13
N ASN A 57 3.77 -12.60 20.73
CA ASN A 57 4.49 -13.66 20.03
C ASN A 57 5.32 -14.55 20.97
N GLU A 58 5.11 -14.44 22.28
CA GLU A 58 5.83 -15.26 23.24
C GLU A 58 5.52 -16.74 23.00
N GLN A 59 6.55 -17.56 22.90
CA GLN A 59 6.42 -19.01 22.74
C GLN A 59 6.39 -19.68 24.13
N ASP A 60 5.51 -20.65 24.30
CA ASP A 60 5.53 -21.52 25.48
C ASP A 60 6.66 -22.56 25.41
N ASP A 61 6.72 -23.45 26.40
CA ASP A 61 7.73 -24.51 26.49
C ASP A 61 7.68 -25.47 25.28
N ASP A 62 6.55 -25.53 24.56
CA ASP A 62 6.34 -26.33 23.35
C ASP A 62 6.58 -25.52 22.06
N GLY A 63 7.07 -24.28 22.17
CA GLY A 63 7.30 -23.40 21.02
C GLY A 63 6.01 -22.77 20.48
N ASN A 64 4.85 -22.96 21.11
CA ASN A 64 3.59 -22.45 20.62
C ASN A 64 3.43 -20.97 20.97
N THR A 65 3.10 -20.14 19.97
CA THR A 65 2.54 -18.81 20.25
C THR A 65 1.10 -18.95 20.75
N PRO A 66 0.50 -17.94 21.42
CA PRO A 66 -0.89 -17.97 21.80
C PRO A 66 -1.81 -18.32 20.63
N LEU A 67 -1.48 -17.88 19.41
CA LEU A 67 -2.27 -18.16 18.21
C LEU A 67 -2.30 -19.65 17.83
N HIS A 68 -1.24 -20.43 18.10
CA HIS A 68 -1.22 -21.88 17.87
C HIS A 68 -2.23 -22.62 18.77
N LEU A 69 -2.57 -22.06 19.93
CA LEU A 69 -3.46 -22.69 20.91
C LEU A 69 -4.93 -22.28 20.73
N CYS A 70 -5.23 -21.49 19.71
CA CYS A 70 -6.56 -21.00 19.39
C CYS A 70 -7.57 -22.14 19.14
N LYS A 71 -8.81 -21.95 19.62
CA LYS A 71 -9.90 -22.93 19.46
C LYS A 71 -11.16 -22.38 18.79
N SER A 72 -11.36 -21.07 18.77
CA SER A 72 -12.56 -20.44 18.24
C SER A 72 -12.22 -19.24 17.36
N GLU A 73 -13.12 -18.92 16.44
CA GLU A 73 -13.01 -17.75 15.57
C GLU A 73 -12.92 -16.44 16.37
N GLU A 74 -13.69 -16.32 17.46
CA GLU A 74 -13.67 -15.12 18.32
C GLU A 74 -12.34 -14.95 19.04
N MET A 75 -11.72 -16.05 19.49
CA MET A 75 -10.37 -16.02 20.05
C MET A 75 -9.32 -15.67 18.97
N ALA A 76 -9.43 -16.26 17.77
CA ALA A 76 -8.56 -15.93 16.64
C ALA A 76 -8.62 -14.45 16.29
N LYS A 77 -9.83 -13.87 16.17
CA LYS A 77 -10.04 -12.44 15.94
C LYS A 77 -9.40 -11.58 17.03
N LEU A 78 -9.59 -11.93 18.30
CA LEU A 78 -9.02 -11.20 19.43
C LEU A 78 -7.49 -11.17 19.36
N LEU A 79 -6.86 -12.32 19.10
CA LEU A 79 -5.41 -12.41 18.99
C LEU A 79 -4.90 -11.71 17.74
N LEU A 80 -5.54 -11.90 16.58
CA LEU A 80 -5.16 -11.28 15.31
C LEU A 80 -5.24 -9.75 15.35
N ARG A 81 -6.18 -9.17 16.11
CA ARG A 81 -6.22 -7.72 16.38
C ARG A 81 -4.93 -7.17 16.99
N GLN A 82 -4.14 -8.01 17.67
CA GLN A 82 -2.86 -7.62 18.25
C GLN A 82 -1.67 -7.79 17.30
N ASN A 83 -1.93 -8.14 16.04
CA ASN A 83 -0.94 -8.36 14.98
C ASN A 83 0.18 -9.33 15.40
N PRO A 84 -0.15 -10.58 15.75
CA PRO A 84 0.85 -11.61 16.02
C PRO A 84 1.60 -11.97 14.73
N GLN A 85 2.85 -12.41 14.88
CA GLN A 85 3.62 -12.99 13.79
C GLN A 85 3.01 -14.34 13.42
N LEU A 86 2.52 -14.46 12.19
CA LEU A 86 1.83 -15.65 11.70
C LEU A 86 2.77 -16.71 11.11
N ASN A 87 4.04 -16.35 10.88
CA ASN A 87 5.07 -17.20 10.28
C ASN A 87 5.98 -17.88 11.32
N LEU A 88 5.64 -17.81 12.61
CA LEU A 88 6.38 -18.50 13.65
C LEU A 88 5.97 -19.98 13.68
N LEU A 89 6.99 -20.85 13.75
CA LEU A 89 6.81 -22.29 13.87
C LEU A 89 6.93 -22.72 15.33
N ASN A 90 6.13 -23.69 15.73
CA ASN A 90 6.30 -24.37 17.01
C ASN A 90 7.44 -25.41 16.95
N ASN A 91 7.67 -26.13 18.06
CA ASN A 91 8.72 -27.16 18.12
C ASN A 91 8.47 -28.35 17.17
N ASP A 92 7.24 -28.53 16.68
CA ASP A 92 6.85 -29.53 15.69
C ASP A 92 6.96 -29.01 14.24
N GLU A 93 7.55 -27.83 14.03
CA GLU A 93 7.69 -27.15 12.73
C GLU A 93 6.35 -26.80 12.06
N GLN A 94 5.28 -26.61 12.84
CA GLN A 94 3.94 -26.29 12.35
C GLN A 94 3.60 -24.80 12.49
N LEU A 95 2.82 -24.28 11.55
CA LEU A 95 2.26 -22.92 11.61
C LEU A 95 0.99 -22.88 12.46
N ALA A 96 0.64 -21.69 12.95
CA ALA A 96 -0.53 -21.50 13.81
C ALA A 96 -1.84 -22.02 13.17
N HIS A 97 -2.07 -21.80 11.87
CA HIS A 97 -3.29 -22.27 11.20
C HIS A 97 -3.39 -23.80 11.06
N GLU A 98 -2.25 -24.51 11.06
CA GLU A 98 -2.20 -25.98 10.94
C GLU A 98 -2.52 -26.68 12.27
N THR A 99 -2.24 -26.01 13.39
CA THR A 99 -2.47 -26.53 14.74
C THR A 99 -3.91 -26.38 15.23
N ILE A 100 -4.67 -25.41 14.67
CA ILE A 100 -6.04 -25.10 15.08
C ILE A 100 -6.98 -26.21 14.60
N LYS A 101 -7.68 -26.85 15.55
CA LYS A 101 -8.61 -27.95 15.25
C LYS A 101 -9.95 -27.48 14.66
N ASP A 102 -10.36 -26.25 14.99
CA ASP A 102 -11.61 -25.70 14.49
C ASP A 102 -11.45 -25.16 13.06
N LYS A 103 -12.33 -25.59 12.17
CA LYS A 103 -12.21 -25.31 10.73
C LYS A 103 -12.40 -23.83 10.41
N LEU A 104 -13.31 -23.15 11.10
CA LEU A 104 -13.60 -21.73 10.89
C LEU A 104 -12.43 -20.86 11.39
N ALA A 105 -11.94 -21.13 12.59
CA ALA A 105 -10.78 -20.43 13.13
C ALA A 105 -9.49 -20.66 12.32
N ALA A 106 -9.24 -21.91 11.88
CA ALA A 106 -8.10 -22.24 11.02
C ALA A 106 -8.16 -21.47 9.69
N LEU A 107 -9.32 -21.49 9.02
CA LEU A 107 -9.52 -20.76 7.76
C LEU A 107 -9.31 -19.24 7.94
N TYR A 108 -9.76 -18.68 9.06
CA TYR A 108 -9.60 -17.26 9.35
C TYR A 108 -8.12 -16.86 9.56
N VAL A 109 -7.35 -17.69 10.28
CA VAL A 109 -5.90 -17.47 10.47
C VAL A 109 -5.13 -17.75 9.18
N GLU A 110 -5.52 -18.76 8.41
CA GLU A 110 -4.95 -19.07 7.10
C GLU A 110 -5.19 -17.93 6.11
N ALA A 111 -6.40 -17.37 6.05
CA ALA A 111 -6.70 -16.19 5.24
C ALA A 111 -5.84 -14.98 5.66
N ALA A 112 -5.67 -14.75 6.96
CA ALA A 112 -4.78 -13.70 7.46
C ALA A 112 -3.30 -13.96 7.10
N TYR A 113 -2.86 -15.21 7.12
CA TYR A 113 -1.52 -15.63 6.71
C TYR A 113 -1.31 -15.43 5.21
N ASN A 114 -2.23 -15.90 4.38
CA ASN A 114 -2.18 -15.76 2.92
C ASN A 114 -2.19 -14.28 2.53
N LYS A 115 -3.06 -13.46 3.12
CA LYS A 115 -3.05 -12.01 2.90
C LYS A 115 -1.69 -11.35 3.15
N LEU A 116 -0.88 -11.86 4.08
CA LEU A 116 0.41 -11.27 4.47
C LEU A 116 1.62 -11.87 3.75
N TYR A 117 1.60 -13.19 3.51
CA TYR A 117 2.75 -13.97 3.05
C TYR A 117 2.51 -14.72 1.74
N ASN A 118 1.26 -14.88 1.30
CA ASN A 118 0.90 -15.45 0.02
C ASN A 118 -0.33 -14.76 -0.62
N PRO A 119 -0.21 -13.47 -1.05
CA PRO A 119 -1.33 -12.68 -1.57
C PRO A 119 -1.96 -13.23 -2.86
N LYS A 120 -1.40 -14.30 -3.44
CA LYS A 120 -1.82 -14.94 -4.70
C LYS A 120 -3.22 -15.56 -4.68
N ALA A 121 -4.08 -15.29 -3.69
CA ALA A 121 -5.30 -16.10 -3.48
C ALA A 121 -6.63 -15.35 -3.69
N GLU A 122 -6.66 -14.01 -3.76
CA GLU A 122 -7.94 -13.29 -3.82
C GLU A 122 -8.27 -12.66 -5.19
N ASP A 123 -7.27 -12.29 -6.00
CA ASP A 123 -7.45 -11.86 -7.38
C ASP A 123 -6.44 -12.58 -8.28
N ASP A 124 -6.62 -13.88 -8.47
CA ASP A 124 -5.91 -14.62 -9.51
C ASP A 124 -6.31 -14.04 -10.87
N TYR A 125 -5.49 -13.13 -11.41
CA TYR A 125 -5.22 -13.19 -12.83
C TYR A 125 -4.63 -14.59 -13.06
N GLU A 126 -5.41 -15.52 -13.64
CA GLU A 126 -4.85 -16.78 -14.12
C GLU A 126 -3.56 -16.44 -14.89
N ASP A 127 -2.45 -17.12 -14.59
CA ASP A 127 -1.10 -16.86 -15.15
C ASP A 127 -1.11 -16.70 -16.69
N ASP A 128 -2.11 -17.27 -17.36
CA ASP A 128 -2.38 -17.14 -18.81
C ASP A 128 -3.04 -15.81 -19.25
N ASP A 129 -3.85 -15.15 -18.41
CA ASP A 129 -4.64 -13.97 -18.80
C ASP A 129 -3.74 -12.77 -19.11
N LEU A 130 -2.70 -12.49 -18.31
CA LEU A 130 -1.80 -11.36 -18.54
C LEU A 130 -0.78 -11.61 -19.66
N LYS A 131 -0.33 -12.86 -19.85
CA LYS A 131 0.67 -13.23 -20.86
C LYS A 131 0.16 -12.96 -22.28
N HIS A 132 -1.08 -13.36 -22.57
CA HIS A 132 -1.63 -13.29 -23.93
C HIS A 132 -2.59 -12.11 -24.17
N ARG A 133 -2.81 -11.24 -23.17
CA ARG A 133 -3.74 -10.11 -23.27
C ARG A 133 -3.25 -8.94 -24.13
N PHE A 134 -1.93 -8.75 -24.23
CA PHE A 134 -1.35 -7.59 -24.90
C PHE A 134 -0.74 -7.94 -26.24
N ASN A 135 -1.15 -7.21 -27.28
CA ASN A 135 -0.61 -7.36 -28.61
C ASN A 135 0.11 -6.07 -29.03
N VAL A 136 1.38 -6.21 -29.42
CA VAL A 136 2.19 -5.10 -29.93
C VAL A 136 2.28 -5.24 -31.44
N SER A 137 1.66 -4.29 -32.15
CA SER A 137 1.68 -4.27 -33.61
C SER A 137 2.48 -3.07 -34.12
N LEU A 138 3.27 -3.28 -35.19
CA LEU A 138 3.94 -2.21 -35.91
C LEU A 138 2.99 -1.66 -36.98
N ILE A 139 2.58 -0.40 -36.83
CA ILE A 139 1.46 0.19 -37.55
C ILE A 139 1.85 1.56 -38.10
N SER A 140 1.21 1.95 -39.20
CA SER A 140 1.24 3.30 -39.75
C SER A 140 -0.09 4.02 -39.50
N ILE A 141 -0.11 5.35 -39.58
CA ILE A 141 -1.35 6.10 -39.33
C ILE A 141 -2.50 5.70 -40.27
N SER A 142 -2.21 5.22 -41.49
CA SER A 142 -3.20 4.74 -42.46
C SER A 142 -3.92 3.46 -42.06
N ASP A 143 -3.32 2.66 -41.17
CA ASP A 143 -3.91 1.41 -40.72
C ASP A 143 -4.90 1.63 -39.56
N LEU A 144 -4.93 2.84 -38.98
CA LEU A 144 -5.84 3.24 -37.92
C LEU A 144 -7.00 4.05 -38.51
N THR A 145 -8.22 3.54 -38.37
CA THR A 145 -9.42 4.23 -38.84
C THR A 145 -10.22 4.75 -37.65
N PRO A 146 -10.34 6.07 -37.46
CA PRO A 146 -11.15 6.60 -36.37
C PRO A 146 -12.63 6.37 -36.63
N LEU A 147 -13.31 5.74 -35.67
CA LEU A 147 -14.76 5.56 -35.63
C LEU A 147 -15.33 6.72 -34.82
N SER A 148 -16.03 7.65 -35.46
CA SER A 148 -16.60 8.82 -34.79
C SER A 148 -18.09 8.64 -34.53
N ASP A 149 -18.51 8.76 -33.27
CA ASP A 149 -19.84 9.25 -32.92
C ASP A 149 -19.72 10.45 -31.97
N SER A 150 -20.12 11.62 -32.49
CA SER A 150 -20.40 12.90 -31.80
C SER A 150 -19.44 13.36 -30.68
N SER A 151 -18.66 14.39 -31.00
CA SER A 151 -18.14 15.54 -30.21
C SER A 151 -17.87 15.50 -28.69
N ASN A 152 -18.04 14.40 -27.96
CA ASN A 152 -17.73 14.30 -26.52
C ASN A 152 -17.55 12.86 -25.99
N SER A 153 -17.64 11.82 -26.83
CA SER A 153 -17.34 10.44 -26.42
C SER A 153 -15.89 10.08 -26.78
N ALA A 154 -15.27 9.20 -25.99
CA ALA A 154 -13.87 8.81 -26.15
C ALA A 154 -13.56 8.34 -27.59
N LEU A 155 -12.39 8.70 -28.13
CA LEU A 155 -11.98 8.33 -29.49
C LEU A 155 -11.97 6.80 -29.64
N ARG A 156 -12.74 6.29 -30.60
CA ARG A 156 -12.70 4.88 -31.01
C ARG A 156 -11.89 4.71 -32.28
N LEU A 157 -11.11 3.65 -32.32
CA LEU A 157 -10.21 3.31 -33.41
C LEU A 157 -10.53 1.91 -33.90
N SER A 158 -10.58 1.74 -35.22
CA SER A 158 -10.65 0.43 -35.86
C SER A 158 -9.27 0.08 -36.41
N PHE A 159 -8.78 -1.10 -36.03
CA PHE A 159 -7.53 -1.69 -36.50
C PHE A 159 -7.77 -3.16 -36.83
N ASN A 160 -7.41 -3.60 -38.05
CA ASN A 160 -7.65 -4.96 -38.54
C ASN A 160 -9.11 -5.47 -38.36
N GLY A 161 -10.10 -4.58 -38.48
CA GLY A 161 -11.51 -4.92 -38.30
C GLY A 161 -11.96 -5.11 -36.84
N LYS A 162 -11.07 -4.82 -35.87
CA LYS A 162 -11.40 -4.78 -34.43
C LYS A 162 -11.50 -3.33 -33.96
N GLU A 163 -12.46 -3.08 -33.07
CA GLU A 163 -12.69 -1.77 -32.47
C GLU A 163 -11.97 -1.64 -31.11
N TYR A 164 -11.31 -0.51 -30.90
CA TYR A 164 -10.55 -0.19 -29.69
C TYR A 164 -10.88 1.21 -29.17
N ASP A 165 -11.06 1.36 -27.86
CA ASP A 165 -11.17 2.66 -27.21
C ASP A 165 -9.77 3.26 -26.95
N ALA A 166 -9.54 4.50 -27.39
CA ALA A 166 -8.26 5.18 -27.20
C ALA A 166 -8.10 5.67 -25.76
N SER A 167 -7.06 5.18 -25.08
CA SER A 167 -6.73 5.66 -23.74
C SER A 167 -6.11 7.07 -23.76
N LYS A 168 -6.15 7.76 -22.62
CA LYS A 168 -5.45 9.07 -22.47
C LYS A 168 -3.95 8.96 -22.72
N ARG A 169 -3.35 7.81 -22.36
CA ARG A 169 -1.95 7.47 -22.60
C ARG A 169 -1.65 7.33 -24.09
N PHE A 170 -2.53 6.67 -24.83
CA PHE A 170 -2.45 6.55 -26.28
C PHE A 170 -2.48 7.93 -26.95
N MET A 171 -3.45 8.78 -26.59
CA MET A 171 -3.56 10.12 -27.18
C MET A 171 -2.34 11.00 -26.88
N SER A 172 -1.84 10.94 -25.64
CA SER A 172 -0.67 11.73 -25.23
C SER A 172 0.62 11.26 -25.92
N SER A 173 0.79 9.94 -26.07
CA SER A 173 1.95 9.36 -26.74
C SER A 173 1.91 9.55 -28.26
N LEU A 174 0.74 9.38 -28.89
CA LEU A 174 0.53 9.66 -30.31
C LEU A 174 0.82 11.13 -30.64
N ALA A 175 0.29 12.05 -29.82
CA ALA A 175 0.53 13.49 -29.93
C ALA A 175 2.02 13.83 -29.81
N SER A 176 2.73 13.22 -28.85
CA SER A 176 4.17 13.41 -28.69
C SER A 176 4.97 12.85 -29.86
N GLN A 177 4.59 11.68 -30.38
CA GLN A 177 5.31 11.00 -31.45
C GLN A 177 5.14 11.72 -32.81
N LEU A 178 3.94 12.24 -33.07
CA LEU A 178 3.58 12.93 -34.30
C LEU A 178 3.66 14.46 -34.18
N LYS A 179 4.09 14.99 -33.03
CA LYS A 179 4.33 16.40 -32.73
C LYS A 179 3.10 17.32 -32.94
N PHE A 180 1.92 16.87 -32.51
CA PHE A 180 0.70 17.67 -32.54
C PHE A 180 0.09 17.84 -31.14
N SER A 181 -0.82 18.80 -30.97
CA SER A 181 -1.51 19.04 -29.68
C SER A 181 -2.85 18.29 -29.62
N THR A 182 -3.16 17.67 -28.48
CA THR A 182 -4.45 17.00 -28.23
C THR A 182 -5.64 17.97 -28.28
N ASN A 183 -5.40 19.28 -28.14
CA ASN A 183 -6.45 20.31 -28.24
C ASN A 183 -7.04 20.43 -29.65
N ILE A 184 -6.38 19.88 -30.68
CA ILE A 184 -6.85 19.91 -32.07
C ILE A 184 -8.20 19.17 -32.21
N PHE A 185 -8.43 18.12 -31.41
CA PHE A 185 -9.70 17.37 -31.41
C PHE A 185 -10.89 18.17 -30.85
N ASN A 186 -10.67 19.33 -30.22
CA ASN A 186 -11.76 20.24 -29.84
C ASN A 186 -12.31 21.03 -31.04
N TYR A 187 -11.54 21.12 -32.12
CA TYR A 187 -11.84 21.97 -33.28
C TYR A 187 -12.15 21.16 -34.54
N PHE A 188 -11.55 19.98 -34.69
CA PHE A 188 -11.67 19.14 -35.89
C PHE A 188 -12.13 17.73 -35.55
N THR A 189 -12.81 17.08 -36.49
CA THR A 189 -13.25 15.69 -36.31
C THR A 189 -12.05 14.74 -36.29
N PRO A 190 -12.12 13.60 -35.58
CA PRO A 190 -11.02 12.66 -35.55
C PRO A 190 -10.58 12.16 -36.93
N VAL A 191 -11.52 11.96 -37.86
CA VAL A 191 -11.24 11.56 -39.25
C VAL A 191 -10.37 12.61 -39.93
N GLU A 192 -10.78 13.87 -39.87
CA GLU A 192 -10.04 14.99 -40.49
C GLU A 192 -8.65 15.18 -39.88
N VAL A 193 -8.50 14.99 -38.56
CA VAL A 193 -7.19 15.06 -37.90
C VAL A 193 -6.27 13.95 -38.40
N PHE A 194 -6.77 12.72 -38.53
CA PHE A 194 -5.98 11.58 -39.01
C PHE A 194 -5.57 11.74 -40.48
N GLU A 195 -6.45 12.26 -41.34
CA GLU A 195 -6.12 12.60 -42.74
C GLU A 195 -5.02 13.65 -42.83
N ARG A 196 -5.14 14.75 -42.07
CA ARG A 196 -4.10 15.80 -42.04
C ARG A 196 -2.76 15.29 -41.50
N ILE A 197 -2.78 14.39 -40.52
CA ILE A 197 -1.57 13.74 -40.02
C ILE A 197 -0.95 12.85 -41.09
N TYR A 198 -1.76 12.12 -41.84
CA TYR A 198 -1.29 11.28 -42.94
C TYR A 198 -0.61 12.11 -44.03
N ASP A 199 -1.19 13.24 -44.42
CA ASP A 199 -0.61 14.12 -45.46
C ASP A 199 0.77 14.67 -45.06
N VAL A 200 0.98 14.91 -43.77
CA VAL A 200 2.25 15.46 -43.25
C VAL A 200 3.28 14.36 -43.00
N ASN A 201 2.85 13.18 -42.54
CA ASN A 201 3.73 12.10 -42.08
C ASN A 201 3.31 10.71 -42.61
N PRO A 202 3.31 10.48 -43.95
CA PRO A 202 2.74 9.26 -44.54
C PRO A 202 3.55 7.98 -44.25
N SER A 203 4.83 8.10 -43.87
CA SER A 203 5.76 6.96 -43.74
C SER A 203 6.26 6.73 -42.30
N VAL A 204 5.69 7.40 -41.31
CA VAL A 204 6.09 7.20 -39.90
C VAL A 204 5.46 5.93 -39.36
N LYS A 205 6.29 4.91 -39.13
CA LYS A 205 5.89 3.68 -38.45
C LYS A 205 6.10 3.80 -36.95
N PHE A 206 5.14 3.30 -36.19
CA PHE A 206 5.19 3.26 -34.74
C PHE A 206 4.60 1.94 -34.22
N LYS A 207 5.03 1.53 -33.04
CA LYS A 207 4.48 0.36 -32.35
C LYS A 207 3.31 0.83 -31.51
N VAL A 208 2.17 0.15 -31.63
CA VAL A 208 1.00 0.36 -30.78
C VAL A 208 0.77 -0.89 -29.95
N THR A 209 0.60 -0.70 -28.65
CA THR A 209 0.19 -1.77 -27.74
C THR A 209 -1.33 -1.73 -27.56
N PHE A 210 -1.98 -2.82 -27.90
CA PHE A 210 -3.41 -3.04 -27.70
C PHE A 210 -3.66 -4.00 -26.55
N ASP A 211 -4.70 -3.70 -25.78
CA ASP A 211 -5.31 -4.60 -24.83
C ASP A 211 -6.49 -5.30 -25.51
N GLU A 212 -6.34 -6.60 -25.78
CA GLU A 212 -7.37 -7.39 -26.47
C GLU A 212 -8.58 -7.70 -25.56
N LYS A 213 -8.40 -7.69 -24.23
CA LYS A 213 -9.44 -8.00 -23.25
C LYS A 213 -10.35 -6.80 -23.00
N GLU A 214 -9.75 -5.64 -22.72
CA GLU A 214 -10.53 -4.39 -22.54
C GLU A 214 -10.89 -3.72 -23.88
N LYS A 215 -10.35 -4.21 -25.01
CA LYS A 215 -10.45 -3.55 -26.32
C LYS A 215 -10.00 -2.09 -26.25
N ARG A 216 -8.78 -1.87 -25.76
CA ARG A 216 -8.23 -0.51 -25.59
C ARG A 216 -6.88 -0.34 -26.26
N ALA A 217 -6.66 0.82 -26.86
CA ALA A 217 -5.34 1.24 -27.31
C ALA A 217 -4.61 1.92 -26.14
N LEU A 218 -3.48 1.36 -25.72
CA LEU A 218 -2.76 1.80 -24.52
C LEU A 218 -1.73 2.88 -24.83
N GLY A 219 -0.83 2.63 -25.78
CA GLY A 219 0.28 3.55 -26.02
C GLY A 219 1.00 3.36 -27.34
N VAL A 220 1.68 4.44 -27.76
CA VAL A 220 2.42 4.52 -29.02
C VAL A 220 3.89 4.78 -28.76
N VAL A 221 4.75 4.00 -29.38
CA VAL A 221 6.21 4.09 -29.23
C VAL A 221 6.90 4.06 -30.59
N SER A 222 8.04 4.75 -30.72
CA SER A 222 8.85 4.74 -31.94
C SER A 222 9.31 3.33 -32.32
N GLU A 223 9.38 3.04 -33.62
CA GLU A 223 9.84 1.75 -34.17
C GLU A 223 11.15 1.23 -33.54
N LYS A 224 12.13 2.12 -33.33
CA LYS A 224 13.48 1.77 -32.84
C LYS A 224 13.59 1.53 -31.34
N LYS A 225 12.56 1.84 -30.54
CA LYS A 225 12.64 1.65 -29.08
C LYS A 225 12.50 0.15 -28.77
N PRO A 226 13.43 -0.43 -27.99
CA PRO A 226 13.28 -1.79 -27.50
C PRO A 226 12.05 -1.83 -26.58
N LEU A 227 11.15 -2.77 -26.84
CA LEU A 227 10.00 -3.03 -26.01
C LEU A 227 10.13 -4.47 -25.51
N LEU A 228 10.04 -4.64 -24.20
CA LEU A 228 10.03 -5.95 -23.58
C LEU A 228 8.68 -6.61 -23.86
N SER A 229 8.69 -7.86 -24.32
CA SER A 229 7.46 -8.63 -24.47
C SER A 229 6.80 -8.80 -23.11
N VAL A 230 5.47 -8.67 -23.05
CA VAL A 230 4.75 -8.86 -21.78
C VAL A 230 4.85 -10.31 -21.32
N GLU A 231 4.90 -11.27 -22.25
CA GLU A 231 5.13 -12.68 -21.97
C GLU A 231 6.47 -12.90 -21.23
N ASP A 232 7.57 -12.44 -21.82
CA ASP A 232 8.91 -12.55 -21.22
C ASP A 232 8.99 -11.83 -19.86
N ALA A 233 8.31 -10.69 -19.73
CA ALA A 233 8.26 -9.95 -18.48
C ALA A 233 7.50 -10.69 -17.39
N CYS A 234 6.31 -11.22 -17.71
CA CYS A 234 5.50 -12.02 -16.83
C CYS A 234 6.26 -13.28 -16.41
N ASP A 235 6.92 -13.98 -17.32
CA ASP A 235 7.72 -15.15 -16.99
C ASP A 235 8.85 -14.82 -16.01
N VAL A 236 9.53 -13.69 -16.19
CA VAL A 236 10.55 -13.23 -15.22
C VAL A 236 9.92 -12.93 -13.86
N ILE A 237 8.80 -12.21 -13.82
CA ILE A 237 8.11 -11.81 -12.59
C ILE A 237 7.55 -13.03 -11.83
N PHE A 238 6.84 -13.93 -12.51
CA PHE A 238 6.23 -15.11 -11.92
C PHE A 238 7.26 -16.18 -11.53
N SER A 239 8.42 -16.23 -12.20
CA SER A 239 9.51 -17.14 -11.82
C SER A 239 10.23 -16.73 -10.53
N ASP A 240 10.02 -15.51 -10.02
CA ASP A 240 10.63 -15.03 -8.78
C ASP A 240 9.83 -15.50 -7.57
N SER A 241 10.45 -16.31 -6.71
CA SER A 241 9.82 -16.84 -5.48
C SER A 241 9.50 -15.75 -4.45
N ARG A 242 10.05 -14.54 -4.62
CA ARG A 242 9.80 -13.38 -3.74
C ARG A 242 8.55 -12.59 -4.10
N LEU A 243 7.89 -12.91 -5.22
CA LEU A 243 6.69 -12.22 -5.68
C LEU A 243 5.57 -12.38 -4.65
N LEU A 244 5.11 -11.26 -4.11
CA LEU A 244 3.97 -11.18 -3.20
C LEU A 244 2.67 -10.96 -3.99
N ASP A 245 2.66 -9.93 -4.83
CA ASP A 245 1.44 -9.43 -5.46
C ASP A 245 1.72 -8.89 -6.87
N ILE A 246 0.74 -8.96 -7.75
CA ILE A 246 0.76 -8.40 -9.09
C ILE A 246 -0.58 -7.76 -9.44
N ASP A 247 -0.54 -6.49 -9.80
CA ASP A 247 -1.71 -5.70 -10.17
C ASP A 247 -1.52 -5.14 -11.59
N TYR A 248 -2.61 -4.96 -12.33
CA TYR A 248 -2.60 -4.32 -13.64
C TYR A 248 -3.56 -3.13 -13.66
N LYS A 249 -3.05 -1.96 -14.03
CA LYS A 249 -3.86 -0.74 -14.11
C LYS A 249 -3.40 0.21 -15.21
N GLU A 250 -4.33 0.60 -16.08
CA GLU A 250 -4.14 1.59 -17.15
C GLU A 250 -2.82 1.41 -17.94
N GLY A 251 -2.48 0.16 -18.34
CA GLY A 251 -1.27 -0.13 -19.12
C GLY A 251 0.03 -0.26 -18.32
N VAL A 252 -0.05 -0.40 -17.00
CA VAL A 252 1.12 -0.67 -16.13
C VAL A 252 0.85 -1.90 -15.28
N ILE A 253 1.77 -2.87 -15.37
CA ILE A 253 1.84 -4.00 -14.46
C ILE A 253 2.66 -3.56 -13.25
N SER A 254 2.11 -3.72 -12.05
CA SER A 254 2.74 -3.35 -10.79
C SER A 254 2.93 -4.61 -9.96
N SER A 255 4.17 -5.06 -9.76
CA SER A 255 4.48 -6.25 -8.97
C SER A 255 5.27 -5.91 -7.71
N THR A 256 4.91 -6.55 -6.59
CA THR A 256 5.53 -6.32 -5.28
C THR A 256 6.33 -7.56 -4.88
N PHE A 257 7.59 -7.37 -4.45
CA PHE A 257 8.49 -8.45 -4.05
C PHE A 257 8.99 -8.25 -2.62
N ASP A 258 9.16 -9.34 -1.88
CA ASP A 258 9.78 -9.37 -0.55
C ASP A 258 11.29 -9.60 -0.64
N LEU A 259 12.10 -8.73 -0.04
CA LEU A 259 13.55 -8.94 0.00
C LEU A 259 13.98 -9.86 1.15
N GLY A 260 13.06 -10.26 2.05
CA GLY A 260 13.37 -11.09 3.22
C GLY A 260 14.26 -10.41 4.26
N LYS A 261 14.54 -9.11 4.08
CA LYS A 261 15.36 -8.29 4.98
C LYS A 261 14.47 -7.42 5.84
N THR A 262 14.89 -7.19 7.08
CA THR A 262 14.16 -6.32 8.01
C THR A 262 15.07 -5.27 8.62
N PHE A 263 14.49 -4.15 9.03
CA PHE A 263 15.18 -3.19 9.88
C PHE A 263 14.28 -2.70 11.01
N ASN A 264 14.88 -2.45 12.17
CA ASN A 264 14.17 -1.97 13.34
C ASN A 264 14.31 -0.45 13.48
N ILE A 265 13.20 0.21 13.84
CA ILE A 265 13.16 1.60 14.29
C ILE A 265 12.85 1.62 15.79
N THR A 266 13.75 2.23 16.56
CA THR A 266 13.61 2.38 18.02
C THR A 266 12.30 3.10 18.38
N ASN A 267 11.56 2.58 19.36
CA ASN A 267 10.27 3.13 19.81
C ASN A 267 9.16 3.13 18.74
N ASP A 268 9.27 2.28 17.73
CA ASP A 268 8.26 2.11 16.70
C ASP A 268 8.00 0.63 16.42
N SER A 269 8.68 0.04 15.43
CA SER A 269 8.47 -1.35 15.03
C SER A 269 9.57 -1.89 14.12
N VAL A 270 9.49 -3.20 13.85
CA VAL A 270 10.22 -3.86 12.76
C VAL A 270 9.54 -3.56 11.42
N TYR A 271 10.36 -3.25 10.41
CA TYR A 271 9.93 -2.99 9.04
C TYR A 271 10.52 -4.07 8.11
N LEU A 272 9.69 -4.67 7.26
CA LEU A 272 10.16 -5.53 6.16
C LEU A 272 10.57 -4.66 4.97
N GLN A 273 11.65 -5.03 4.30
CA GLN A 273 12.08 -4.41 3.05
C GLN A 273 11.41 -5.11 1.87
N ARG A 274 10.71 -4.32 1.05
CA ARG A 274 10.03 -4.76 -0.15
C ARG A 274 10.44 -3.88 -1.33
N ILE A 275 10.22 -4.36 -2.53
CA ILE A 275 10.37 -3.55 -3.74
C ILE A 275 9.10 -3.65 -4.56
N LYS A 276 8.75 -2.56 -5.24
CA LYS A 276 7.62 -2.53 -6.17
C LYS A 276 8.12 -2.18 -7.56
N LEU A 277 7.97 -3.10 -8.51
CA LEU A 277 8.30 -2.91 -9.91
C LEU A 277 7.06 -2.43 -10.65
N ASN A 278 7.13 -1.26 -11.27
CA ASN A 278 6.13 -0.82 -12.22
C ASN A 278 6.70 -0.99 -13.64
N LEU A 279 6.11 -1.92 -14.37
CA LEU A 279 6.44 -2.25 -15.74
C LEU A 279 5.32 -1.76 -16.69
N PRO A 280 5.57 -0.70 -17.47
CA PRO A 280 4.63 -0.26 -18.50
C PRO A 280 4.66 -1.21 -19.71
N VAL A 281 3.51 -1.82 -20.03
CA VAL A 281 3.39 -2.76 -21.17
C VAL A 281 3.48 -2.05 -22.53
N ASP A 282 3.16 -0.76 -22.54
CA ASP A 282 3.18 0.08 -23.73
C ASP A 282 4.56 0.70 -24.03
N GLY A 283 5.50 0.62 -23.08
CA GLY A 283 6.83 1.21 -23.19
C GLY A 283 6.84 2.74 -23.33
N ILE A 284 5.75 3.46 -23.00
CA ILE A 284 5.75 4.93 -23.00
C ILE A 284 6.75 5.42 -21.95
N THR A 285 6.57 4.97 -20.71
CA THR A 285 7.45 5.26 -19.58
C THR A 285 8.56 4.23 -19.47
N THR A 286 9.67 4.59 -18.82
CA THR A 286 10.69 3.60 -18.44
C THR A 286 10.17 2.76 -17.26
N PRO A 287 10.41 1.44 -17.27
CA PRO A 287 10.15 0.62 -16.10
C PRO A 287 10.92 1.15 -14.90
N ASN A 288 10.35 1.00 -13.71
CA ASN A 288 10.96 1.54 -12.52
C ASN A 288 10.68 0.69 -11.29
N ILE A 289 11.65 0.69 -10.39
CA ILE A 289 11.55 0.04 -9.09
C ILE A 289 11.46 1.11 -8.02
N TYR A 290 10.40 1.02 -7.22
CA TYR A 290 10.24 1.76 -5.98
C TYR A 290 10.69 0.90 -4.81
N LEU A 291 11.32 1.54 -3.83
CA LEU A 291 11.48 0.92 -2.52
C LEU A 291 10.12 0.86 -1.84
N SER A 292 9.90 -0.16 -1.03
CA SER A 292 8.68 -0.28 -0.23
C SER A 292 9.03 -0.87 1.12
N THR A 293 8.28 -0.51 2.15
CA THR A 293 8.46 -1.11 3.47
C THR A 293 7.11 -1.45 4.09
N LEU A 294 7.03 -2.62 4.73
CA LEU A 294 5.85 -3.04 5.50
C LEU A 294 6.16 -2.91 6.99
N ARG A 295 5.37 -2.08 7.70
CA ARG A 295 5.43 -1.96 9.16
C ARG A 295 4.78 -3.19 9.81
N GLN A 296 5.49 -3.94 10.64
CA GLN A 296 5.00 -5.22 11.18
C GLN A 296 3.94 -5.08 12.28
N VAL A 297 3.87 -3.95 12.99
CA VAL A 297 2.99 -3.80 14.17
C VAL A 297 1.52 -3.51 13.82
N CYS A 298 1.24 -3.08 12.59
CA CYS A 298 -0.12 -2.74 12.17
C CYS A 298 -0.44 -3.10 10.70
N THR A 299 0.40 -3.94 10.08
CA THR A 299 0.26 -4.37 8.67
C THR A 299 0.04 -3.24 7.66
N ASN A 300 0.43 -2.01 8.01
CA ASN A 300 0.48 -0.90 7.06
C ASN A 300 1.72 -1.02 6.20
N GLY A 301 1.52 -1.41 4.95
CA GLY A 301 2.55 -1.34 3.93
C GLY A 301 2.07 -0.39 2.87
N MET A 302 2.70 0.78 2.77
CA MET A 302 3.47 1.13 1.59
C MET A 302 4.15 2.50 1.77
N VAL A 303 5.48 2.49 1.68
CA VAL A 303 6.29 3.70 1.59
C VAL A 303 7.33 3.47 0.51
N ALA A 304 7.03 3.92 -0.72
CA ALA A 304 7.86 4.88 -1.46
C ALA A 304 7.42 5.07 -2.92
N PHE A 305 6.21 5.58 -3.17
CA PHE A 305 5.83 6.07 -4.52
C PHE A 305 6.44 7.45 -4.80
N VAL A 306 7.76 7.58 -4.74
CA VAL A 306 8.45 8.87 -4.86
C VAL A 306 9.62 8.76 -5.81
N ASN A 307 9.76 9.75 -6.67
CA ASN A 307 10.88 9.86 -7.59
C ASN A 307 12.26 9.82 -6.90
N GLY A 308 12.38 10.21 -5.63
CA GLY A 308 13.64 10.17 -4.88
C GLY A 308 14.10 8.77 -4.44
N PHE A 309 13.18 7.80 -4.38
CA PHE A 309 13.47 6.39 -4.06
C PHE A 309 13.18 5.47 -5.26
N LYS A 310 13.09 6.07 -6.44
CA LYS A 310 12.81 5.40 -7.71
C LYS A 310 14.13 5.09 -8.42
N SER A 311 14.31 3.84 -8.81
CA SER A 311 15.37 3.44 -9.74
C SER A 311 14.75 3.17 -11.11
N GLU A 312 15.16 3.95 -12.12
CA GLU A 312 14.73 3.71 -13.50
C GLU A 312 15.54 2.59 -14.13
N ILE A 313 14.86 1.67 -14.79
CA ILE A 313 15.47 0.56 -15.52
C ILE A 313 15.54 0.97 -16.98
N ILE A 314 16.76 1.02 -17.52
CA ILE A 314 16.97 1.20 -18.95
C ILE A 314 17.01 -0.19 -19.57
N LEU A 315 15.90 -0.60 -20.18
CA LEU A 315 15.84 -1.83 -20.95
C LEU A 315 16.49 -1.61 -22.30
N ASN A 316 17.65 -2.22 -22.52
CA ASN A 316 18.35 -2.21 -23.80
C ASN A 316 17.95 -3.40 -24.70
N GLU A 317 17.23 -4.37 -24.15
CA GLU A 317 16.95 -5.66 -24.79
C GLU A 317 15.50 -6.09 -24.56
N SER A 318 14.96 -6.88 -25.50
CA SER A 318 13.58 -7.36 -25.49
C SER A 318 13.39 -8.73 -24.85
N SER A 319 14.45 -9.40 -24.39
CA SER A 319 14.49 -10.81 -23.99
C SER A 319 14.24 -11.09 -22.49
N GLY A 320 13.98 -10.06 -21.68
CA GLY A 320 13.72 -10.20 -20.24
C GLY A 320 14.94 -10.54 -19.36
N ILE A 321 16.06 -11.00 -19.93
CA ILE A 321 17.28 -11.38 -19.18
C ILE A 321 17.82 -10.22 -18.35
N HIS A 322 17.84 -9.01 -18.91
CA HIS A 322 18.28 -7.81 -18.20
C HIS A 322 17.39 -7.52 -16.97
N LEU A 323 16.07 -7.69 -17.11
CA LEU A 323 15.13 -7.52 -16.01
C LEU A 323 15.36 -8.55 -14.92
N LYS A 324 15.56 -9.83 -15.29
CA LYS A 324 15.84 -10.91 -14.33
C LYS A 324 17.12 -10.68 -13.54
N ASN A 325 18.20 -10.34 -14.22
CA ASN A 325 19.48 -10.06 -13.57
C ASN A 325 19.39 -8.85 -12.65
N LEU A 326 18.65 -7.82 -13.06
CA LEU A 326 18.43 -6.64 -12.24
C LEU A 326 17.62 -7.00 -11.00
N LEU A 327 16.48 -7.69 -11.12
CA LEU A 327 15.66 -8.10 -9.97
C LEU A 327 16.43 -8.99 -8.99
N ASN A 328 17.28 -9.89 -9.48
CA ASN A 328 18.10 -10.77 -8.64
C ASN A 328 19.21 -10.03 -7.89
N SER A 329 19.76 -8.96 -8.47
CA SER A 329 20.86 -8.18 -7.88
C SER A 329 20.41 -6.90 -7.17
N TYR A 330 19.11 -6.58 -7.23
CA TYR A 330 18.59 -5.32 -6.69
C TYR A 330 18.47 -5.36 -5.17
N ASP A 331 19.55 -4.96 -4.51
CA ASP A 331 19.63 -4.72 -3.08
C ASP A 331 20.00 -3.24 -2.86
N ASN A 332 19.02 -2.34 -2.91
CA ASN A 332 19.27 -0.90 -2.73
C ASN A 332 19.45 -0.54 -1.24
N ASP A 333 20.51 -1.05 -0.62
CA ASP A 333 20.81 -0.86 0.80
C ASP A 333 21.04 0.62 1.18
N VAL A 334 21.54 1.43 0.25
CA VAL A 334 21.69 2.88 0.44
C VAL A 334 20.31 3.54 0.54
N GLY A 335 19.41 3.20 -0.39
CA GLY A 335 18.05 3.72 -0.41
C GLY A 335 17.26 3.35 0.85
N PHE A 336 17.36 2.10 1.31
CA PHE A 336 16.69 1.67 2.54
C PHE A 336 17.29 2.33 3.80
N ARG A 337 18.60 2.60 3.84
CA ARG A 337 19.20 3.38 4.94
C ARG A 337 18.69 4.81 4.97
N ASN A 338 18.65 5.49 3.81
CA ASN A 338 18.08 6.83 3.71
C ASN A 338 16.61 6.84 4.14
N LEU A 339 15.82 5.85 3.70
CA LEU A 339 14.42 5.71 4.09
C LEU A 339 14.29 5.53 5.62
N LYS A 340 15.10 4.64 6.21
CA LYS A 340 15.14 4.41 7.65
C LYS A 340 15.47 5.70 8.41
N ASP A 341 16.45 6.46 7.96
CA ASP A 341 16.85 7.73 8.60
C ASP A 341 15.76 8.78 8.48
N ARG A 342 15.04 8.85 7.36
CA ARG A 342 13.89 9.76 7.19
C ARG A 342 12.71 9.37 8.08
N ILE A 343 12.35 8.08 8.17
CA ILE A 343 11.29 7.62 9.08
C ILE A 343 11.67 7.92 10.54
N ARG A 344 12.93 7.67 10.92
CA ARG A 344 13.43 8.04 12.25
C ARG A 344 13.32 9.54 12.50
N THR A 345 13.67 10.36 11.52
CA THR A 345 13.56 11.82 11.64
C THR A 345 12.11 12.26 11.78
N ALA A 346 11.18 11.65 11.03
CA ALA A 346 9.75 11.92 11.13
C ALA A 346 9.18 11.58 12.52
N GLN A 347 9.73 10.58 13.22
CA GLN A 347 9.31 10.18 14.57
C GLN A 347 9.63 11.24 15.62
N TYR A 348 10.77 11.92 15.47
CA TYR A 348 11.23 12.92 16.42
C TYR A 348 10.95 14.36 16.00
N THR A 349 10.35 14.59 14.82
CA THR A 349 10.01 15.93 14.33
C THR A 349 8.53 16.20 14.57
N THR A 350 8.24 17.29 15.28
CA THR A 350 6.88 17.78 15.48
C THR A 350 6.25 18.20 14.15
N ALA A 351 5.01 17.80 13.90
CA ALA A 351 4.29 18.19 12.69
C ALA A 351 3.87 19.67 12.75
N SER A 352 3.86 20.31 11.59
CA SER A 352 3.34 21.66 11.40
C SER A 352 1.85 21.67 11.06
N VAL A 353 1.20 22.83 11.27
CA VAL A 353 -0.19 23.04 10.82
C VAL A 353 -0.30 22.88 9.30
N ARG A 354 0.77 23.20 8.55
CA ARG A 354 0.80 22.98 7.10
C ARG A 354 0.76 21.50 6.72
N GLU A 355 1.54 20.66 7.37
CA GLU A 355 1.55 19.21 7.12
C GLU A 355 0.21 18.56 7.49
N LEU A 356 -0.41 19.00 8.59
CA LEU A 356 -1.75 18.57 9.00
C LEU A 356 -2.80 18.91 7.94
N LEU A 357 -2.88 20.17 7.51
CA LEU A 357 -3.83 20.61 6.48
C LEU A 357 -3.62 19.92 5.12
N ASN A 358 -2.37 19.64 4.76
CA ASN A 358 -2.06 18.88 3.55
C ASN A 358 -2.61 17.44 3.65
N THR A 359 -2.53 16.84 4.83
CA THR A 359 -3.06 15.51 5.13
C THR A 359 -4.60 15.50 5.05
N GLU A 360 -5.28 16.47 5.65
CA GLU A 360 -6.75 16.62 5.56
C GLU A 360 -7.23 16.83 4.12
N CYS A 361 -6.53 17.69 3.37
CA CYS A 361 -6.85 17.95 1.97
C CYS A 361 -6.70 16.69 1.10
N LEU A 362 -5.74 15.82 1.44
CA LEU A 362 -5.58 14.54 0.80
C LEU A 362 -6.75 13.60 1.13
N ILE A 363 -7.12 13.45 2.40
CA ILE A 363 -8.24 12.61 2.85
C ILE A 363 -9.52 12.99 2.10
N LYS A 364 -9.85 14.29 2.03
CA LYS A 364 -11.02 14.81 1.31
C LYS A 364 -11.02 14.52 -0.19
N LYS A 365 -9.86 14.34 -0.82
CA LYS A 365 -9.72 14.02 -2.25
C LYS A 365 -9.74 12.53 -2.56
N VAL A 366 -9.56 11.71 -1.53
CA VAL A 366 -9.24 10.30 -1.66
C VAL A 366 -10.43 9.42 -1.26
N MET A 367 -11.23 9.89 -0.30
CA MET A 367 -12.48 9.27 0.14
C MET A 367 -13.62 9.37 -0.88
N GLN A 368 -14.43 8.32 -0.97
CA GLN A 368 -15.67 8.33 -1.76
C GLN A 368 -16.80 9.11 -1.05
N ASN A 369 -16.90 8.93 0.28
CA ASN A 369 -17.95 9.53 1.10
C ASN A 369 -17.46 10.79 1.83
N GLY A 370 -18.08 11.94 1.54
CA GLY A 370 -17.72 13.22 2.16
C GLY A 370 -17.97 13.30 3.67
N VAL A 371 -18.94 12.52 4.19
CA VAL A 371 -19.26 12.48 5.63
C VAL A 371 -18.15 11.77 6.42
N THR A 372 -17.74 10.58 5.96
CA THR A 372 -16.62 9.83 6.57
C THR A 372 -15.32 10.60 6.48
N ALA A 373 -15.09 11.30 5.37
CA ALA A 373 -13.91 12.16 5.21
C ALA A 373 -13.83 13.26 6.27
N ASN A 374 -14.97 13.88 6.63
CA ASN A 374 -15.00 14.92 7.66
C ASN A 374 -14.78 14.35 9.06
N LEU A 375 -15.39 13.20 9.39
CA LEU A 375 -15.16 12.50 10.66
C LEU A 375 -13.68 12.11 10.84
N LEU A 376 -13.03 11.65 9.77
CA LEU A 376 -11.60 11.35 9.78
C LEU A 376 -10.74 12.60 9.98
N CYS A 377 -11.12 13.74 9.39
CA CYS A 377 -10.43 15.01 9.63
C CYS A 377 -10.58 15.45 11.09
N GLU A 378 -11.77 15.35 11.67
CA GLU A 378 -12.00 15.63 13.10
C GLU A 378 -11.15 14.71 14.00
N CYS A 379 -11.07 13.42 13.67
CA CYS A 379 -10.21 12.49 14.41
C CYS A 379 -8.73 12.88 14.30
N LEU A 380 -8.29 13.32 13.11
CA LEU A 380 -6.93 13.79 12.90
C LEU A 380 -6.64 15.08 13.68
N GLU A 381 -7.59 16.02 13.74
CA GLU A 381 -7.50 17.26 14.54
C GLU A 381 -7.41 16.97 16.05
N ASN A 382 -8.26 16.06 16.56
CA ASN A 382 -8.20 15.60 17.95
C ASN A 382 -6.84 14.97 18.28
N LEU A 383 -6.32 14.16 17.35
CA LEU A 383 -5.02 13.52 17.51
C LEU A 383 -3.85 14.52 17.47
N ALA A 384 -4.01 15.56 16.67
CA ALA A 384 -3.17 16.74 16.61
C ALA A 384 -3.27 17.64 17.86
N GLY A 385 -4.18 17.35 18.79
CA GLY A 385 -4.40 18.08 20.03
C GLY A 385 -5.17 19.38 19.84
N ASP A 386 -6.13 19.38 18.91
CA ASP A 386 -7.04 20.48 18.57
C ASP A 386 -6.30 21.80 18.32
N PRO A 387 -5.57 21.91 17.20
CA PRO A 387 -4.80 23.10 16.88
C PRO A 387 -5.66 24.37 16.75
N CYS A 388 -6.96 24.24 16.46
CA CYS A 388 -7.93 25.34 16.49
C CYS A 388 -8.03 25.99 17.88
N ASP A 389 -8.05 25.18 18.94
CA ASP A 389 -8.07 25.66 20.33
C ASP A 389 -6.71 26.23 20.75
N ILE A 390 -5.61 25.62 20.30
CA ILE A 390 -4.25 26.08 20.61
C ILE A 390 -4.01 27.50 20.08
N TYR A 391 -4.46 27.79 18.86
CA TYR A 391 -4.22 29.08 18.20
C TYR A 391 -5.41 30.03 18.23
N GLY A 392 -6.53 29.65 18.86
CA GLY A 392 -7.72 30.49 18.99
C GLY A 392 -8.36 30.85 17.64
N THR A 393 -8.38 29.91 16.69
CA THR A 393 -8.94 30.10 15.35
C THR A 393 -10.13 29.18 15.10
N THR A 394 -11.16 29.68 14.41
CA THR A 394 -12.35 28.88 14.04
C THR A 394 -12.06 27.81 12.98
N ALA A 395 -11.04 28.00 12.16
CA ALA A 395 -10.57 27.03 11.18
C ALA A 395 -9.09 27.26 10.90
N LEU A 396 -8.32 26.18 10.75
CA LEU A 396 -6.89 26.22 10.41
C LEU A 396 -6.61 26.88 9.05
N THR A 397 -7.62 26.93 8.16
CA THR A 397 -7.55 27.61 6.86
C THR A 397 -7.48 29.14 6.98
N ASN A 398 -7.87 29.72 8.13
CA ASN A 398 -7.80 31.16 8.37
C ASN A 398 -6.38 31.64 8.69
N ILE A 399 -5.47 30.73 9.04
CA ILE A 399 -4.07 31.04 9.29
C ILE A 399 -3.36 31.33 7.96
N PRO A 400 -2.55 32.39 7.83
CA PRO A 400 -1.80 32.69 6.61
C PRO A 400 -0.83 31.56 6.22
N THR A 401 -0.70 31.26 4.92
CA THR A 401 0.11 30.14 4.39
C THR A 401 1.56 30.16 4.83
N ASN A 402 2.15 31.35 4.97
CA ASN A 402 3.54 31.53 5.38
C ASN A 402 3.78 31.19 6.86
N VAL A 403 2.75 31.32 7.69
CA VAL A 403 2.83 31.10 9.13
C VAL A 403 2.53 29.64 9.48
N ARG A 404 1.69 28.94 8.69
CA ARG A 404 1.32 27.53 8.91
C ARG A 404 2.51 26.57 9.06
N ALA A 405 3.62 26.84 8.36
CA ALA A 405 4.83 26.03 8.43
C ALA A 405 5.59 26.19 9.75
N GLN A 406 5.37 27.30 10.47
CA GLN A 406 6.06 27.60 11.73
C GLN A 406 5.22 27.22 12.96
N LEU A 407 3.93 26.96 12.76
CA LEU A 407 3.01 26.60 13.84
C LEU A 407 3.04 25.10 14.07
N ARG A 408 3.23 24.71 15.33
CA ARG A 408 3.32 23.33 15.77
C ARG A 408 1.96 22.70 16.04
N VAL A 409 1.93 21.38 15.93
CA VAL A 409 0.82 20.51 16.28
C VAL A 409 1.28 19.52 17.36
N ARG A 410 0.39 18.99 18.22
CA ARG A 410 0.76 18.04 19.28
C ARG A 410 0.89 16.60 18.79
N CYS A 411 1.47 16.41 17.60
CA CYS A 411 1.79 15.08 17.07
C CYS A 411 3.08 15.14 16.24
N PRO A 412 3.87 14.05 16.17
CA PRO A 412 5.00 13.98 15.26
C PRO A 412 4.53 13.73 13.82
N VAL A 413 5.37 14.07 12.83
CA VAL A 413 5.08 13.86 11.40
C VAL A 413 4.81 12.39 11.09
N ASN A 414 5.52 11.47 11.77
CA ASN A 414 5.29 10.04 11.62
C ASN A 414 3.84 9.63 11.90
N THR A 415 3.15 10.29 12.82
CA THR A 415 1.77 9.94 13.15
C THR A 415 0.80 10.30 12.02
N LEU A 416 1.03 11.40 11.31
CA LEU A 416 0.26 11.77 10.12
C LEU A 416 0.45 10.75 8.99
N ILE A 417 1.70 10.31 8.78
CA ILE A 417 2.03 9.27 7.80
C ILE A 417 1.39 7.93 8.19
N ASN A 418 1.45 7.57 9.47
CA ASN A 418 0.84 6.34 9.99
C ASN A 418 -0.68 6.35 9.77
N PHE A 419 -1.36 7.46 10.09
CA PHE A 419 -2.79 7.60 9.85
C PHE A 419 -3.18 7.36 8.38
N LEU A 420 -2.43 7.95 7.45
CA LEU A 420 -2.68 7.77 6.02
C LEU A 420 -2.41 6.33 5.54
N THR A 421 -1.35 5.71 6.05
CA THR A 421 -0.99 4.34 5.68
C THR A 421 -1.97 3.31 6.24
N GLU A 422 -2.48 3.48 7.47
CA GLU A 422 -3.58 2.67 8.04
C GLU A 422 -4.82 2.75 7.15
N LEU A 423 -5.17 3.98 6.76
CA LEU A 423 -6.36 4.23 5.95
C LEU A 423 -6.24 3.53 4.59
N SER A 424 -5.03 3.47 4.04
CA SER A 424 -4.75 2.81 2.76
C SER A 424 -4.74 1.28 2.81
N THR A 425 -4.56 0.66 3.99
CA THR A 425 -4.46 -0.80 4.14
C THR A 425 -5.72 -1.44 4.70
N HIS A 426 -6.40 -0.79 5.64
CA HIS A 426 -7.56 -1.35 6.34
C HIS A 426 -8.92 -0.82 5.87
N HIS A 427 -8.94 0.35 5.19
CA HIS A 427 -10.17 0.99 4.71
C HIS A 427 -10.21 1.14 3.17
N LEU A 428 -9.71 0.13 2.45
CA LEU A 428 -9.69 0.08 0.97
C LEU A 428 -11.08 0.23 0.34
N GLU A 429 -12.14 -0.30 0.98
CA GLU A 429 -13.52 -0.23 0.47
C GLU A 429 -14.07 1.20 0.42
N GLU A 430 -13.57 2.11 1.26
CA GLU A 430 -14.06 3.49 1.35
C GLU A 430 -13.26 4.47 0.46
N LEU A 431 -12.24 3.94 -0.22
CA LEU A 431 -11.28 4.68 -1.02
C LEU A 431 -11.63 4.69 -2.50
N THR A 432 -11.36 5.79 -3.19
CA THR A 432 -11.46 5.85 -4.66
C THR A 432 -10.39 4.99 -5.34
N ASP A 433 -10.61 4.50 -6.56
CA ASP A 433 -9.64 3.64 -7.25
C ASP A 433 -8.21 4.21 -7.36
N LYS A 434 -8.05 5.55 -7.38
CA LYS A 434 -6.73 6.23 -7.45
C LYS A 434 -6.23 6.73 -6.09
N ALA A 435 -6.89 6.34 -5.01
CA ALA A 435 -6.59 6.73 -3.64
C ALA A 435 -5.21 6.24 -3.18
N LEU A 436 -4.97 4.95 -3.35
CA LEU A 436 -3.77 4.27 -2.87
C LEU A 436 -2.51 4.94 -3.47
N ASP A 437 -2.50 5.13 -4.79
CA ASP A 437 -1.39 5.78 -5.48
C ASP A 437 -1.14 7.21 -4.95
N LYS A 438 -2.20 7.97 -4.68
CA LYS A 438 -2.11 9.35 -4.15
C LYS A 438 -1.59 9.37 -2.72
N ILE A 439 -2.08 8.48 -1.85
CA ILE A 439 -1.63 8.35 -0.46
C ILE A 439 -0.15 8.03 -0.42
N ASN A 440 0.28 7.01 -1.18
CA ASN A 440 1.67 6.58 -1.18
C ASN A 440 2.61 7.62 -1.79
N THR A 441 2.16 8.31 -2.83
CA THR A 441 2.90 9.44 -3.41
C THR A 441 3.06 10.57 -2.40
N PHE A 442 2.01 10.87 -1.63
CA PHE A 442 2.07 11.90 -0.60
C PHE A 442 3.00 11.51 0.55
N ALA A 443 2.78 10.34 1.17
CA ALA A 443 3.58 9.84 2.28
C ALA A 443 5.07 9.84 1.93
N GLY A 444 5.40 9.35 0.74
CA GLY A 444 6.78 9.35 0.31
C GLY A 444 7.33 10.74 -0.04
N LYS A 445 6.55 11.65 -0.65
CA LYS A 445 7.00 13.04 -0.85
C LYS A 445 7.30 13.74 0.47
N THR A 446 6.47 13.50 1.48
CA THR A 446 6.67 14.01 2.84
C THR A 446 7.96 13.47 3.44
N LEU A 447 8.27 12.19 3.26
CA LEU A 447 9.53 11.60 3.73
C LEU A 447 10.76 12.06 2.95
N LEU A 448 10.64 12.39 1.67
CA LEU A 448 11.77 12.84 0.86
C LEU A 448 12.17 14.29 1.16
N ASN A 449 11.18 15.16 1.36
CA ASN A 449 11.42 16.57 1.65
C ASN A 449 11.78 16.77 3.12
N ASN A 450 12.51 17.85 3.41
CA ASN A 450 12.73 18.27 4.80
C ASN A 450 11.39 18.64 5.46
N PHE A 451 11.22 18.23 6.71
CA PHE A 451 10.03 18.58 7.48
C PHE A 451 10.10 20.04 7.92
N ASP A 452 8.94 20.66 8.11
CA ASP A 452 8.86 22.10 8.37
C ASP A 452 9.56 22.53 9.67
N LEU A 453 9.50 21.68 10.69
CA LEU A 453 10.10 21.91 12.00
C LEU A 453 11.34 21.03 12.24
N GLU A 454 11.95 20.50 11.18
CA GLU A 454 13.13 19.62 11.26
C GLU A 454 14.30 20.33 11.94
N GLY A 455 14.81 19.74 13.03
CA GLY A 455 15.94 20.29 13.79
C GLY A 455 15.63 21.46 14.73
N ILE A 456 14.39 21.94 14.78
CA ILE A 456 13.97 23.04 15.65
C ILE A 456 13.56 22.53 17.04
N GLU A 457 12.67 21.54 17.08
CA GLU A 457 12.13 20.99 18.33
C GLU A 457 12.05 19.47 18.21
N ARG A 458 12.56 18.74 19.21
CA ARG A 458 12.51 17.28 19.22
C ARG A 458 11.28 16.82 19.99
N TRP A 459 10.46 16.03 19.31
CA TRP A 459 9.38 15.28 19.95
C TRP A 459 9.98 14.22 20.89
N THR A 460 9.61 14.26 22.18
CA THR A 460 10.22 13.41 23.22
C THR A 460 9.38 12.18 23.59
N GLU A 461 8.11 12.15 23.21
CA GLU A 461 7.22 11.03 23.50
C GLU A 461 7.27 9.97 22.39
N PRO A 462 7.27 8.67 22.70
CA PRO A 462 7.26 7.63 21.68
C PRO A 462 5.97 7.73 20.85
N ALA A 463 6.08 7.47 19.54
CA ALA A 463 4.94 7.42 18.65
C ALA A 463 3.92 6.39 19.18
N LYS A 464 2.72 6.84 19.54
CA LYS A 464 1.64 5.93 19.95
C LYS A 464 1.29 5.03 18.77
N LYS A 465 1.02 3.75 19.05
CA LYS A 465 0.37 2.87 18.07
C LYS A 465 -0.98 3.50 17.75
N LEU A 466 -1.24 3.68 16.46
CA LEU A 466 -2.45 4.32 15.95
C LEU A 466 -3.18 3.26 15.17
N TYR A 467 -4.32 2.82 15.70
CA TYR A 467 -5.25 1.94 15.01
C TYR A 467 -6.48 2.77 14.71
N LEU A 468 -6.89 2.84 13.44
CA LEU A 468 -8.09 3.58 13.08
C LEU A 468 -9.32 2.98 13.78
N GLU A 469 -9.35 1.67 14.03
CA GLU A 469 -10.43 0.97 14.75
C GLU A 469 -10.63 1.41 16.21
N ASP A 470 -9.63 2.02 16.85
CA ASP A 470 -9.77 2.62 18.19
C ASP A 470 -10.65 3.89 18.16
N PHE A 471 -10.84 4.46 16.97
CA PHE A 471 -11.77 5.56 16.74
C PHE A 471 -13.12 4.96 16.34
N SER A 472 -14.15 5.26 17.12
CA SER A 472 -15.49 4.73 16.88
C SER A 472 -16.08 5.28 15.58
N PHE A 473 -15.81 4.60 14.46
CA PHE A 473 -16.55 4.78 13.22
C PHE A 473 -17.91 4.14 13.41
N LYS A 474 -18.89 4.92 13.88
CA LYS A 474 -20.27 4.51 13.65
C LYS A 474 -20.46 4.49 12.14
N LYS A 475 -20.50 3.28 11.56
CA LYS A 475 -21.14 3.04 10.26
C LYS A 475 -22.49 3.76 10.32
N ALA A 476 -22.62 4.85 9.58
CA ALA A 476 -23.94 5.38 9.29
C ALA A 476 -24.62 4.29 8.46
N ALA A 477 -25.64 3.68 9.05
CA ALA A 477 -26.46 2.63 8.46
C ALA A 477 -27.12 3.09 7.15
#